data_AF-A0A257A2H7-F1
#
_entry.id   AF-A0A257A2H7-F1
#
_cell.length_a   1.000
_cell.length_b   1.000
_cell.length_c   1.000
_cell.angle_alpha   90.00
_cell.angle_beta   90.00
_cell.angle_gamma   90.00
#
_symmetry.space_group_name_H-M   'P 1'
#
loop_
_entity.id
_entity.type
_entity.pdbx_description
1 polymer ?
#
loop_
_entity_poly.entity_id
_entity_poly.type
_entity_poly.pdbx_seq_one_letter_code
_entity_poly.pdbx_strand_id
1 'polypeptide(L)'
;MMSSPAVKFYLSESKDAQIYEYLASIERNEEMSKKLRGLANIERRHAEFWRSYLQRRGIKVRDVKIGVWKKFIIKFLRKILGLSFLVSLFEMGESSAIYTYYDFYEGGELNEKEKKMLSLIILDELEHEKIFYREKKVLHVENIRDMVLGMNDGLVEILGAVTGLSAVYIHRPLLVGLSGLIVGVAGALSMGIGTYVSVRSQRQVN
;
A
#
# COMPACT_ATOMS: atom_id res chain seq x y z
N MET A 1 -6.35 6.04 -25.86
CA MET A 1 -6.21 4.58 -25.97
C MET A 1 -6.53 3.99 -24.61
N MET A 2 -7.67 3.32 -24.45
CA MET A 2 -7.99 2.63 -23.20
C MET A 2 -6.95 1.52 -23.01
N SER A 3 -6.09 1.67 -22.01
CA SER A 3 -5.13 0.64 -21.61
C SER A 3 -5.93 -0.62 -21.27
N SER A 4 -5.73 -1.70 -22.03
CA SER A 4 -6.33 -3.02 -21.77
C SER A 4 -6.16 -3.37 -20.27
N PRO A 5 -7.19 -3.91 -19.60
CA PRO A 5 -7.10 -4.34 -18.20
C PRO A 5 -5.86 -5.18 -17.90
N ALA A 6 -5.49 -6.07 -18.84
CA ALA A 6 -4.29 -6.90 -18.75
C ALA A 6 -2.97 -6.11 -18.65
N VAL A 7 -2.89 -4.91 -19.26
CA VAL A 7 -1.72 -4.03 -19.10
C VAL A 7 -1.66 -3.48 -17.68
N LYS A 8 -2.80 -3.10 -17.10
CA LYS A 8 -2.85 -2.62 -15.70
C LYS A 8 -2.43 -3.73 -14.74
N PHE A 9 -2.92 -4.94 -14.95
CA PHE A 9 -2.54 -6.11 -14.16
C PHE A 9 -1.04 -6.36 -14.24
N TYR A 10 -0.48 -6.46 -15.45
CA TYR A 10 0.97 -6.60 -15.63
C TYR A 10 1.78 -5.53 -14.87
N LEU A 11 1.35 -4.26 -14.95
CA LEU A 11 2.04 -3.15 -14.30
C LEU A 11 1.96 -3.21 -12.78
N SER A 12 0.83 -3.65 -12.21
CA SER A 12 0.69 -3.83 -10.76
C SER A 12 1.59 -4.96 -10.31
N GLU A 13 1.39 -6.16 -10.84
CA GLU A 13 2.15 -7.38 -10.50
C GLU A 13 3.67 -7.15 -10.59
N SER A 14 4.14 -6.53 -11.68
CA SER A 14 5.56 -6.25 -11.87
C SER A 14 6.11 -5.24 -10.86
N LYS A 15 5.28 -4.31 -10.40
CA LYS A 15 5.64 -3.31 -9.39
C LYS A 15 5.67 -3.95 -8.01
N ASP A 16 4.70 -4.78 -7.69
CA ASP A 16 4.54 -5.37 -6.36
C ASP A 16 5.63 -6.43 -6.13
N ALA A 17 5.95 -7.22 -7.16
CA ALA A 17 7.15 -8.08 -7.19
C ALA A 17 8.44 -7.35 -6.80
N GLN A 18 8.63 -6.13 -7.33
CA GLN A 18 9.83 -5.32 -7.02
C GLN A 18 9.80 -4.69 -5.63
N ILE A 19 8.61 -4.33 -5.15
CA ILE A 19 8.45 -3.80 -3.79
C ILE A 19 8.78 -4.90 -2.79
N TYR A 20 8.24 -6.10 -2.95
CA TYR A 20 8.53 -7.23 -2.06
C TYR A 20 10.01 -7.65 -2.12
N GLU A 21 10.61 -7.70 -3.31
CA GLU A 21 12.05 -7.97 -3.47
C GLU A 21 12.90 -6.93 -2.74
N TYR A 22 12.56 -5.64 -2.90
CA TYR A 22 13.28 -4.57 -2.22
C TYR A 22 13.10 -4.63 -0.70
N LEU A 23 11.88 -4.85 -0.22
CA LEU A 23 11.60 -5.02 1.22
C LEU A 23 12.40 -6.21 1.78
N ALA A 24 12.43 -7.34 1.07
CA ALA A 24 13.20 -8.50 1.47
C ALA A 24 14.71 -8.21 1.59
N SER A 25 15.24 -7.35 0.71
CA SER A 25 16.66 -6.97 0.70
C SER A 25 17.07 -6.07 1.88
N ILE A 26 16.13 -5.30 2.44
CA ILE A 26 16.39 -4.38 3.56
C ILE A 26 15.89 -4.93 4.90
N GLU A 27 15.17 -6.05 4.90
CA GLU A 27 14.64 -6.69 6.09
C GLU A 27 15.74 -7.40 6.87
N ARG A 28 15.78 -7.18 8.19
CA ARG A 28 16.82 -7.76 9.06
C ARG A 28 16.44 -9.14 9.56
N ASN A 29 15.15 -9.40 9.75
CA ASN A 29 14.67 -10.70 10.19
C ASN A 29 14.69 -11.68 8.99
N GLU A 30 15.48 -12.75 9.09
CA GLU A 30 15.64 -13.73 8.02
C GLU A 30 14.34 -14.47 7.67
N GLU A 31 13.51 -14.80 8.65
CA GLU A 31 12.21 -15.44 8.41
C GLU A 31 11.31 -14.52 7.58
N MET A 32 11.27 -13.24 7.94
CA MET A 32 10.48 -12.25 7.21
C MET A 32 11.05 -11.94 5.83
N SER A 33 12.36 -11.85 5.69
CA SER A 33 13.01 -11.71 4.38
C SER A 33 12.64 -12.89 3.46
N LYS A 34 12.62 -14.12 3.98
CA LYS A 34 12.21 -15.31 3.23
C LYS A 34 10.74 -15.23 2.78
N LYS A 35 9.82 -14.85 3.69
CA LYS A 35 8.40 -14.66 3.35
C LYS A 35 8.23 -13.61 2.23
N LEU A 36 8.90 -12.46 2.36
CA LEU A 36 8.86 -11.39 1.35
C LEU A 36 9.42 -11.83 -0.01
N ARG A 37 10.50 -12.63 -0.05
CA ARG A 37 10.98 -13.19 -1.33
C ARG A 37 9.99 -14.20 -1.93
N GLY A 38 9.30 -14.96 -1.07
CA GLY A 38 8.21 -15.84 -1.49
C GLY A 38 7.14 -15.07 -2.26
N LEU A 39 6.65 -13.97 -1.68
CA LEU A 39 5.67 -13.07 -2.31
C LEU A 39 6.21 -12.50 -3.62
N ALA A 40 7.44 -11.95 -3.60
CA ALA A 40 8.07 -11.40 -4.80
C ALA A 40 8.13 -12.41 -5.96
N ASN A 41 8.29 -13.70 -5.66
CA ASN A 41 8.28 -14.76 -6.68
C ASN A 41 6.87 -15.10 -7.19
N ILE A 42 5.84 -15.02 -6.34
CA ILE A 42 4.44 -15.21 -6.73
C ILE A 42 4.05 -14.10 -7.73
N GLU A 43 4.24 -12.83 -7.34
CA GLU A 43 3.94 -11.67 -8.19
C GLU A 43 4.72 -11.68 -9.51
N ARG A 44 5.97 -12.17 -9.46
CA ARG A 44 6.78 -12.30 -10.68
C ARG A 44 6.17 -13.30 -11.64
N ARG A 45 5.65 -14.43 -11.14
CA ARG A 45 4.93 -15.43 -11.98
C ARG A 45 3.63 -14.86 -12.53
N HIS A 46 2.89 -14.09 -11.75
CA HIS A 46 1.66 -13.43 -12.19
C HIS A 46 1.96 -12.38 -13.27
N ALA A 47 2.98 -11.55 -13.07
CA ALA A 47 3.48 -10.61 -14.07
C ALA A 47 3.93 -11.31 -15.37
N GLU A 48 4.63 -12.45 -15.26
CA GLU A 48 5.04 -13.25 -16.42
C GLU A 48 3.84 -13.83 -17.19
N PHE A 49 2.79 -14.27 -16.49
CA PHE A 49 1.53 -14.67 -17.11
C PHE A 49 0.94 -13.53 -17.93
N TRP A 50 0.77 -12.35 -17.33
CA TRP A 50 0.19 -11.19 -18.03
C TRP A 50 1.07 -10.70 -19.18
N ARG A 51 2.40 -10.73 -19.01
CA ARG A 51 3.35 -10.42 -20.10
C ARG A 51 3.16 -11.37 -21.27
N SER A 52 3.07 -12.67 -21.00
CA SER A 52 2.88 -13.71 -22.02
C SER A 52 1.51 -13.58 -22.71
N TYR A 53 0.45 -13.31 -21.93
CA TYR A 53 -0.90 -13.05 -22.42
C TYR A 53 -0.93 -11.87 -23.41
N LEU A 54 -0.25 -10.77 -23.06
CA LEU A 54 -0.17 -9.55 -23.88
C LEU A 54 0.69 -9.76 -25.13
N GLN A 55 1.84 -10.44 -25.00
CA GLN A 55 2.73 -10.73 -26.13
C GLN A 55 2.05 -11.59 -27.20
N ARG A 56 1.27 -12.60 -26.79
CA ARG A 56 0.47 -13.43 -27.73
C ARG A 56 -0.54 -12.61 -28.54
N ARG A 57 -0.96 -11.46 -28.01
CA ARG A 57 -1.90 -10.53 -28.66
C ARG A 57 -1.18 -9.36 -29.34
N GLY A 58 0.14 -9.46 -29.53
CA GLY A 58 0.96 -8.45 -30.22
C GLY A 58 1.26 -7.20 -29.38
N ILE A 59 0.89 -7.17 -28.10
CA ILE A 59 1.10 -6.02 -27.21
C ILE A 59 2.43 -6.19 -26.50
N LYS A 60 3.40 -5.30 -26.80
CA LYS A 60 4.68 -5.24 -26.09
C LYS A 60 4.55 -4.37 -24.85
N VAL A 61 4.86 -4.93 -23.69
CA VAL A 61 4.97 -4.21 -22.43
C VAL A 61 6.43 -3.89 -22.10
N ARG A 62 6.65 -2.77 -21.41
CA ARG A 62 7.96 -2.35 -20.91
C ARG A 62 8.18 -2.93 -19.53
N ASP A 63 9.42 -3.30 -19.22
CA ASP A 63 9.77 -3.71 -17.87
C ASP A 63 9.55 -2.55 -16.89
N VAL A 64 8.83 -2.83 -15.82
CA VAL A 64 8.62 -1.88 -14.74
C VAL A 64 9.91 -1.77 -13.94
N LYS A 65 10.25 -0.57 -13.46
CA LYS A 65 11.31 -0.37 -12.45
C LYS A 65 10.83 0.58 -11.38
N ILE A 66 10.98 0.21 -10.10
CA ILE A 66 10.69 1.14 -9.01
C ILE A 66 11.77 2.22 -8.92
N GLY A 67 11.34 3.49 -8.97
CA GLY A 67 12.23 4.64 -8.92
C GLY A 67 12.95 4.78 -7.58
N VAL A 68 14.11 5.44 -7.58
CA VAL A 68 14.97 5.62 -6.39
C VAL A 68 14.22 6.35 -5.27
N TRP A 69 13.44 7.38 -5.60
CA TRP A 69 12.67 8.12 -4.60
C TRP A 69 11.61 7.24 -3.92
N LYS A 70 10.97 6.35 -4.68
CA LYS A 70 10.01 5.40 -4.11
C LYS A 70 10.68 4.42 -3.15
N LYS A 71 11.87 3.91 -3.50
CA LYS A 71 12.68 3.06 -2.59
C LYS A 71 13.02 3.79 -1.29
N PHE A 72 13.33 5.09 -1.37
CA PHE A 72 13.58 5.92 -0.19
C PHE A 72 12.33 6.03 0.70
N ILE A 73 11.16 6.33 0.12
CA ILE A 73 9.89 6.40 0.85
C ILE A 73 9.56 5.06 1.50
N ILE A 74 9.66 3.95 0.79
CA ILE A 74 9.40 2.60 1.33
C ILE A 74 10.33 2.30 2.52
N LYS A 75 11.61 2.63 2.40
CA LYS A 75 12.58 2.45 3.50
C LYS A 75 12.23 3.31 4.72
N PHE A 76 11.79 4.54 4.49
CA PHE A 76 11.35 5.45 5.55
C PHE A 76 10.09 4.92 6.25
N LEU A 77 9.06 4.55 5.48
CA LEU A 77 7.82 3.97 6.01
C LEU A 77 8.08 2.66 6.77
N ARG A 78 8.94 1.79 6.25
CA ARG A 78 9.35 0.55 6.94
C ARG A 78 9.96 0.82 8.32
N LYS A 79 10.71 1.92 8.46
CA LYS A 79 11.34 2.31 9.73
C LYS A 79 10.31 2.85 10.74
N ILE A 80 9.29 3.58 10.28
CA ILE A 80 8.30 4.23 11.15
C ILE A 80 7.16 3.28 11.51
N LEU A 81 6.58 2.61 10.52
CA LEU A 81 5.34 1.83 10.66
C LEU A 81 5.60 0.36 11.01
N GLY A 82 6.83 -0.12 10.83
CA GLY A 82 7.13 -1.55 10.91
C GLY A 82 6.80 -2.29 9.61
N LEU A 83 7.16 -3.58 9.53
CA LEU A 83 6.95 -4.38 8.32
C LEU A 83 5.46 -4.72 8.12
N SER A 84 4.82 -5.25 9.15
CA SER A 84 3.46 -5.79 9.07
C SER A 84 2.44 -4.73 8.64
N PHE A 85 2.55 -3.53 9.19
CA PHE A 85 1.68 -2.42 8.78
C PHE A 85 1.97 -1.96 7.34
N LEU A 86 3.24 -1.86 6.96
CA LEU A 86 3.62 -1.43 5.62
C LEU A 86 3.12 -2.40 4.54
N VAL A 87 3.26 -3.71 4.78
CA VAL A 87 2.76 -4.73 3.86
C VAL A 87 1.23 -4.68 3.80
N SER A 88 0.56 -4.59 4.95
CA SER A 88 -0.90 -4.42 4.99
C SER A 88 -1.38 -3.19 4.21
N LEU A 89 -0.63 -2.08 4.24
CA LEU A 89 -0.98 -0.88 3.50
C LEU A 89 -0.87 -1.08 1.97
N PHE A 90 0.07 -1.89 1.51
CA PHE A 90 0.16 -2.26 0.09
C PHE A 90 -0.97 -3.19 -0.33
N GLU A 91 -1.25 -4.23 0.48
CA GLU A 91 -2.32 -5.19 0.21
C GLU A 91 -3.72 -4.55 0.21
N MET A 92 -3.97 -3.53 1.04
CA MET A 92 -5.25 -2.79 1.01
C MET A 92 -5.54 -2.15 -0.36
N GLY A 93 -4.49 -1.81 -1.13
CA GLY A 93 -4.63 -1.31 -2.50
C GLY A 93 -4.93 -2.40 -3.53
N GLU A 94 -4.75 -3.68 -3.15
CA GLU A 94 -4.85 -4.86 -4.01
C GLU A 94 -6.14 -5.66 -3.76
N SER A 95 -6.85 -5.49 -2.63
CA SER A 95 -8.05 -6.27 -2.32
C SER A 95 -9.18 -6.16 -3.36
N SER A 96 -9.21 -5.09 -4.17
CA SER A 96 -10.14 -4.95 -5.31
C SER A 96 -9.70 -5.71 -6.58
N ALA A 97 -8.45 -6.17 -6.65
CA ALA A 97 -7.89 -6.86 -7.81
C ALA A 97 -8.56 -8.22 -8.03
N ILE A 98 -8.94 -8.94 -6.97
CA ILE A 98 -9.61 -10.24 -7.05
C ILE A 98 -10.91 -10.16 -7.86
N TYR A 99 -11.76 -9.17 -7.56
CA TYR A 99 -12.99 -8.95 -8.33
C TYR A 99 -12.69 -8.61 -9.79
N THR A 100 -11.65 -7.81 -10.04
CA THR A 100 -11.27 -7.44 -11.39
C THR A 100 -10.68 -8.63 -12.18
N TYR A 101 -9.98 -9.56 -11.51
CA TYR A 101 -9.51 -10.81 -12.09
C TYR A 101 -10.66 -11.76 -12.38
N TYR A 102 -11.64 -11.84 -11.48
CA TYR A 102 -12.84 -12.64 -11.69
C TYR A 102 -13.68 -12.12 -12.87
N ASP A 103 -13.90 -10.81 -12.95
CA ASP A 103 -14.61 -10.19 -14.07
C ASP A 103 -13.87 -10.45 -15.40
N PHE A 104 -12.54 -10.41 -15.37
CA PHE A 104 -11.71 -10.74 -16.53
C PHE A 104 -11.72 -12.23 -16.87
N TYR A 105 -11.86 -13.10 -15.87
CA TYR A 105 -11.98 -14.55 -16.05
C TYR A 105 -13.30 -14.94 -16.73
N GLU A 106 -14.40 -14.27 -16.38
CA GLU A 106 -15.73 -14.50 -16.97
C GLU A 106 -15.90 -13.82 -18.33
N GLY A 107 -15.44 -12.57 -18.48
CA GLY A 107 -15.69 -11.76 -19.67
C GLY A 107 -14.50 -11.57 -20.62
N GLY A 108 -13.31 -12.01 -20.24
CA GLY A 108 -12.09 -11.81 -21.02
C GLY A 108 -11.87 -12.86 -22.12
N GLU A 109 -11.20 -12.44 -23.19
CA GLU A 109 -10.74 -13.36 -24.23
C GLU A 109 -9.56 -14.20 -23.71
N LEU A 110 -9.87 -15.41 -23.22
CA LEU A 110 -8.92 -16.36 -22.64
C LEU A 110 -9.05 -17.71 -23.34
N ASN A 111 -7.93 -18.37 -23.61
CA ASN A 111 -7.96 -19.79 -23.98
C ASN A 111 -8.02 -20.68 -22.72
N GLU A 112 -8.31 -21.98 -22.89
CA GLU A 112 -8.42 -22.93 -21.76
C GLU A 112 -7.21 -22.96 -20.82
N LYS A 113 -6.00 -22.83 -21.37
CA LYS A 113 -4.76 -22.79 -20.56
C LYS A 113 -4.66 -21.48 -19.77
N GLU A 114 -5.00 -20.35 -20.39
CA GLU A 114 -4.99 -19.03 -19.77
C GLU A 114 -6.06 -18.93 -18.69
N LYS A 115 -7.24 -19.49 -18.92
CA LYS A 115 -8.33 -19.58 -17.95
C LYS A 115 -7.90 -20.39 -16.72
N LYS A 116 -7.29 -21.56 -16.92
CA LYS A 116 -6.71 -22.36 -15.82
C LYS A 116 -5.63 -21.60 -15.05
N MET A 117 -4.70 -20.93 -15.74
CA MET A 117 -3.65 -20.15 -15.08
C MET A 117 -4.22 -18.96 -14.29
N LEU A 118 -5.19 -18.23 -14.85
CA LEU A 118 -5.84 -17.13 -14.16
C LEU A 118 -6.62 -17.61 -12.93
N SER A 119 -7.24 -18.80 -12.98
CA SER A 119 -7.87 -19.40 -11.80
C SER A 119 -6.86 -19.67 -10.67
N LEU A 120 -5.62 -20.06 -11.01
CA LEU A 120 -4.56 -20.26 -10.02
C LEU A 120 -4.09 -18.92 -9.45
N ILE A 121 -3.99 -17.88 -10.28
CA ILE A 121 -3.66 -16.52 -9.83
C ILE A 121 -4.73 -16.02 -8.85
N ILE A 122 -6.02 -16.18 -9.17
CA ILE A 122 -7.11 -15.77 -8.26
C ILE A 122 -7.03 -16.52 -6.92
N LEU A 123 -6.67 -17.81 -6.94
CA LEU A 123 -6.47 -18.58 -5.72
C LEU A 123 -5.25 -18.10 -4.91
N ASP A 124 -4.13 -17.82 -5.59
CA ASP A 124 -2.93 -17.24 -4.97
C ASP A 124 -3.29 -15.89 -4.30
N GLU A 125 -4.05 -15.02 -4.97
CA GLU A 125 -4.51 -13.72 -4.42
C GLU A 125 -5.44 -13.86 -3.21
N LEU A 126 -6.31 -14.86 -3.21
CA LEU A 126 -7.17 -15.15 -2.05
C LEU A 126 -6.38 -15.68 -0.85
N GLU A 127 -5.25 -16.35 -1.08
CA GLU A 127 -4.35 -16.83 -0.02
C GLU A 127 -3.37 -15.75 0.43
N HIS A 128 -3.08 -14.77 -0.42
CA HIS A 128 -2.14 -13.67 -0.18
C HIS A 128 -2.42 -12.94 1.13
N GLU A 129 -3.69 -12.62 1.39
CA GLU A 129 -4.14 -11.90 2.59
C GLU A 129 -3.82 -12.67 3.90
N LYS A 130 -3.71 -14.00 3.82
CA LYS A 130 -3.49 -14.87 4.99
C LYS A 130 -2.03 -14.89 5.45
N ILE A 131 -1.09 -14.52 4.58
CA ILE A 131 0.35 -14.64 4.85
C ILE A 131 0.80 -13.74 6.01
N PHE A 132 0.14 -12.58 6.19
CA PHE A 132 0.39 -11.67 7.32
C PHE A 132 -0.78 -11.61 8.32
N TYR A 133 -1.75 -12.50 8.23
CA TYR A 133 -2.95 -12.46 9.08
C TYR A 133 -2.62 -12.57 10.58
N ARG A 134 -1.59 -13.34 10.95
CA ARG A 134 -1.16 -13.48 12.35
C ARG A 134 -0.49 -12.20 12.86
N GLU A 135 0.25 -11.51 12.00
CA GLU A 135 0.96 -10.27 12.27
C GLU A 135 0.02 -9.03 12.23
N LYS A 136 -1.10 -9.11 11.50
CA LYS A 136 -2.17 -8.09 11.44
C LYS A 136 -3.02 -8.00 12.73
N LYS A 137 -2.93 -8.95 13.66
CA LYS A 137 -3.67 -8.92 14.95
C LYS A 137 -3.42 -7.69 15.83
N VAL A 138 -2.37 -6.91 15.54
CA VAL A 138 -2.07 -5.64 16.21
C VAL A 138 -3.05 -4.50 15.81
N LEU A 139 -3.80 -4.67 14.71
CA LEU A 139 -4.75 -3.68 14.17
C LEU A 139 -6.22 -4.06 14.48
N HIS A 140 -6.54 -4.34 15.74
CA HIS A 140 -7.91 -4.64 16.17
C HIS A 140 -8.91 -3.52 15.80
N VAL A 141 -10.18 -3.89 15.61
CA VAL A 141 -11.30 -3.03 15.17
C VAL A 141 -11.53 -1.81 16.08
N GLU A 142 -11.23 -1.89 17.38
CA GLU A 142 -11.29 -0.74 18.28
C GLU A 142 -10.29 0.36 17.90
N ASN A 143 -9.10 -0.01 17.39
CA ASN A 143 -8.11 0.96 16.93
C ASN A 143 -8.56 1.68 15.64
N ILE A 144 -9.44 1.09 14.84
CA ILE A 144 -9.93 1.71 13.59
C ILE A 144 -10.82 2.91 13.92
N ARG A 145 -11.73 2.78 14.90
CA ARG A 145 -12.57 3.91 15.32
C ARG A 145 -11.71 5.06 15.83
N ASP A 146 -10.77 4.77 16.73
CA ASP A 146 -9.94 5.79 17.35
C ASP A 146 -8.95 6.39 16.33
N MET A 147 -8.48 5.61 15.36
CA MET A 147 -7.70 6.10 14.21
C MET A 147 -8.53 7.01 13.29
N VAL A 148 -9.77 6.64 12.98
CA VAL A 148 -10.67 7.47 12.14
C VAL A 148 -11.00 8.78 12.86
N LEU A 149 -11.26 8.74 14.16
CA LEU A 149 -11.48 9.94 14.97
C LEU A 149 -10.24 10.83 15.01
N GLY A 150 -9.04 10.26 15.25
CA GLY A 150 -7.79 11.01 15.23
C GLY A 150 -7.46 11.58 13.84
N MET A 151 -7.74 10.85 12.76
CA MET A 151 -7.62 11.37 11.39
C MET A 151 -8.59 12.52 11.14
N ASN A 152 -9.83 12.40 11.60
CA ASN A 152 -10.84 13.45 11.45
C ASN A 152 -10.40 14.72 12.19
N ASP A 153 -9.94 14.59 13.44
CA ASP A 153 -9.45 15.71 14.25
C ASP A 153 -8.26 16.40 13.56
N GLY A 154 -7.28 15.63 13.08
CA GLY A 154 -6.13 16.19 12.37
C GLY A 154 -6.48 16.86 11.03
N LEU A 155 -7.44 16.31 10.28
CA LEU A 155 -7.91 16.92 9.04
C LEU A 155 -8.66 18.23 9.31
N VAL A 156 -9.55 18.26 10.30
CA VAL A 156 -10.28 19.46 10.69
C VAL A 156 -9.32 20.55 11.17
N GLU A 157 -8.30 20.19 11.95
CA GLU A 157 -7.28 21.12 12.44
C GLU A 157 -6.49 21.76 11.29
N ILE A 158 -5.96 20.96 10.36
CA ILE A 158 -5.18 21.47 9.22
C ILE A 158 -6.05 22.28 8.27
N LEU A 159 -7.25 21.79 7.93
CA LEU A 159 -8.16 22.50 7.03
C LEU A 159 -8.64 23.80 7.65
N GLY A 160 -8.95 23.82 8.94
CA GLY A 160 -9.31 25.03 9.68
C GLY A 160 -8.17 26.05 9.66
N ALA A 161 -6.95 25.63 9.97
CA ALA A 161 -5.76 26.49 9.94
C ALA A 161 -5.48 27.05 8.54
N VAL A 162 -5.48 26.19 7.51
CA VAL A 162 -5.25 26.61 6.12
C VAL A 162 -6.36 27.55 5.64
N THR A 163 -7.62 27.28 5.98
CA THR A 163 -8.76 28.13 5.60
C THR A 163 -8.68 29.50 6.27
N GLY A 164 -8.42 29.55 7.58
CA GLY A 164 -8.27 30.80 8.32
C GLY A 164 -7.08 31.62 7.82
N LEU A 165 -5.94 30.98 7.58
CA LEU A 165 -4.75 31.64 7.03
C LEU A 165 -4.97 32.10 5.59
N SER A 166 -5.74 31.37 4.77
CA SER A 166 -6.08 31.78 3.40
C SER A 166 -6.90 33.06 3.37
N ALA A 167 -7.80 33.25 4.35
CA ALA A 167 -8.61 34.46 4.46
C ALA A 167 -7.77 35.71 4.78
N VAL A 168 -6.69 35.55 5.55
CA VAL A 168 -5.78 36.66 5.94
C VAL A 168 -4.70 36.89 4.87
N TYR A 169 -4.14 35.83 4.31
CA TYR A 169 -2.97 35.88 3.40
C TYR A 169 -3.35 35.59 1.94
N ILE A 170 -4.36 36.30 1.43
CA ILE A 170 -4.98 36.09 0.11
C ILE A 170 -3.95 36.09 -1.04
N HIS A 171 -2.90 36.90 -0.96
CA HIS A 171 -1.89 37.04 -2.03
C HIS A 171 -0.59 36.26 -1.76
N ARG A 172 -0.56 35.43 -0.71
CA ARG A 172 0.64 34.67 -0.29
C ARG A 172 0.30 33.18 -0.07
N PRO A 173 -0.14 32.45 -1.11
CA PRO A 173 -0.53 31.04 -0.99
C PRO A 173 0.62 30.13 -0.52
N LEU A 174 1.87 30.49 -0.86
CA LEU A 174 3.07 29.78 -0.40
C LEU A 174 3.25 29.87 1.12
N LEU A 175 2.93 31.02 1.72
CA LEU A 175 3.00 31.23 3.17
C LEU A 175 1.89 30.43 3.88
N VAL A 176 0.68 30.42 3.31
CA VAL A 176 -0.43 29.60 3.81
C VAL A 176 -0.07 28.11 3.78
N GLY A 177 0.48 27.62 2.67
CA GLY A 177 0.88 26.22 2.53
C GLY A 177 1.98 25.80 3.50
N LEU A 178 3.02 26.63 3.67
CA LEU A 178 4.08 26.39 4.65
C LEU A 178 3.55 26.38 6.09
N SER A 179 2.70 27.34 6.45
CA SER A 179 2.07 27.40 7.77
C SER A 179 1.16 26.20 8.01
N GLY A 180 0.38 25.78 7.02
CA GLY A 180 -0.45 24.57 7.09
C GLY A 180 0.38 23.30 7.28
N LEU A 181 1.53 23.19 6.61
CA LEU A 181 2.46 22.08 6.80
C LEU A 181 3.04 22.07 8.22
N ILE A 182 3.46 23.23 8.73
CA ILE A 182 3.99 23.36 10.10
C ILE A 182 2.92 22.96 11.12
N VAL A 183 1.70 23.48 10.99
CA VAL A 183 0.57 23.13 11.86
C VAL A 183 0.28 21.63 11.79
N GLY A 184 0.22 21.05 10.59
CA GLY A 184 -0.05 19.62 10.44
C GLY A 184 1.03 18.72 11.06
N VAL A 185 2.31 19.08 10.89
CA VAL A 185 3.42 18.33 11.52
C VAL A 185 3.38 18.47 13.05
N ALA A 186 3.13 19.69 13.55
CA ALA A 186 3.02 19.93 14.99
C ALA A 186 1.84 19.19 15.62
N GLY A 187 0.67 19.23 14.99
CA GLY A 187 -0.53 18.51 15.42
C GLY A 187 -0.31 17.00 15.45
N ALA A 188 0.25 16.43 14.37
CA ALA A 188 0.56 15.00 14.31
C ALA A 188 1.54 14.55 15.40
N LEU A 189 2.58 15.34 15.67
CA LEU A 189 3.54 15.06 16.76
C LEU A 189 2.87 15.15 18.14
N SER A 190 2.03 16.17 18.36
CA SER A 190 1.29 16.37 19.61
C SER A 190 0.37 15.19 19.91
N MET A 191 -0.45 14.78 18.93
CA MET A 191 -1.36 13.63 19.05
C MET A 191 -0.59 12.32 19.25
N GLY A 192 0.52 12.13 18.54
CA GLY A 192 1.39 10.95 18.68
C GLY A 192 2.07 10.86 20.06
N ILE A 193 2.56 11.97 20.59
CA ILE A 193 3.15 12.02 21.94
C ILE A 193 2.07 11.83 23.00
N GLY A 194 0.91 12.48 22.86
CA GLY A 194 -0.21 12.35 23.79
C GLY A 194 -0.71 10.91 23.90
N THR A 195 -0.86 10.22 22.77
CA THR A 195 -1.23 8.79 22.75
C THR A 195 -0.14 7.91 23.36
N TYR A 196 1.14 8.14 23.07
CA TYR A 196 2.24 7.39 23.69
C TYR A 196 2.27 7.53 25.21
N VAL A 197 2.13 8.76 25.73
CA VAL A 197 2.10 9.05 27.16
C VAL A 197 0.88 8.41 27.82
N SER A 198 -0.29 8.50 27.18
CA SER A 198 -1.53 7.88 27.66
C SER A 198 -1.39 6.36 27.83
N VAL A 199 -0.87 5.66 26.82
CA VAL A 199 -0.63 4.20 26.88
C VAL A 199 0.37 3.84 27.97
N ARG A 200 1.44 4.63 28.14
CA ARG A 200 2.43 4.40 29.19
C ARG A 200 1.83 4.60 30.58
N SER A 201 0.98 5.61 30.76
CA SER A 201 0.29 5.89 32.02
C SER A 201 -0.68 4.77 32.38
N GLN A 202 -1.45 4.25 31.41
CA GLN A 202 -2.37 3.14 31.66
C GLN A 202 -1.65 1.85 32.09
N ARG A 203 -0.42 1.61 31.60
CA ARG A 203 0.42 0.47 32.02
C ARG A 203 1.07 0.63 33.40
N GLN A 204 1.06 1.82 33.99
CA GLN A 204 1.62 2.07 35.32
C GLN A 204 0.56 2.02 36.42
N VAL A 205 -0.72 2.16 36.04
CA VAL A 205 -1.86 2.18 36.95
C VAL A 205 -2.56 0.81 37.02
N ASN A 206 -2.32 -0.07 36.04
CA ASN A 206 -2.68 -1.49 36.03
C ASN A 206 -1.48 -2.37 36.38
#